data_AF-A0A7J4LR57-F1
#
_entry.id   AF-A0A7J4LR57-F1
#
_cell.length_a   1.000
_cell.length_b   1.000
_cell.length_c   1.000
_cell.angle_alpha   90.00
_cell.angle_beta   90.00
_cell.angle_gamma   90.00
#
_symmetry.space_group_name_H-M   'P 1'
#
loop_
_entity.id
_entity.type
_entity.pdbx_description
1 polymer ?
#
loop_
_entity_poly.entity_id
_entity_poly.type
_entity_poly.pdbx_seq_one_letter_code
_entity_poly.pdbx_strand_id
1 'polypeptide(L)'
;MTVHPPQTGIIERSGKYRRLWSSWDITIGDVIDKQDAEITMSGFTEEFIQKNPEAVRRYVRAMIKASAFDNDNHELYTDWVQGLQGWDPKTREGGDHHNSATGLVRERAVQKWIDWYVDMGLLKPGEIKPSDLYTNEFNPYSKYKVNDPVSDPTYWDTLPKEYLYLPVKNATSK
;
A
#
# COMPACT_ATOMS: atom_id res chain seq x y z
N MET A 1 12.40 -16.93 -6.74
CA MET A 1 12.52 -15.82 -5.78
C MET A 1 12.19 -14.55 -6.52
N THR A 2 11.18 -13.82 -6.08
CA THR A 2 10.93 -12.46 -6.59
C THR A 2 11.91 -11.52 -5.91
N VAL A 3 12.41 -10.54 -6.65
CA VAL A 3 13.21 -9.45 -6.10
C VAL A 3 12.30 -8.21 -6.08
N HIS A 4 12.40 -7.40 -5.03
CA HIS A 4 11.58 -6.19 -4.93
C HIS A 4 12.15 -5.09 -5.86
N PRO A 5 11.32 -4.20 -6.43
CA PRO A 5 11.81 -2.96 -7.03
C PRO A 5 12.48 -2.05 -5.99
N PRO A 6 13.51 -1.25 -6.32
CA PRO A 6 14.09 -1.05 -7.63
C PRO A 6 15.11 -2.12 -8.07
N GLN A 7 15.45 -3.08 -7.21
CA GLN A 7 16.55 -4.02 -7.43
C GLN A 7 16.31 -4.93 -8.64
N THR A 8 15.07 -5.34 -8.88
CA THR A 8 14.72 -6.15 -10.07
C THR A 8 15.07 -5.44 -11.37
N GLY A 9 14.70 -4.17 -11.51
CA GLY A 9 15.05 -3.36 -12.68
C GLY A 9 16.56 -3.17 -12.84
N ILE A 10 17.30 -3.01 -11.74
CA ILE A 10 18.78 -2.95 -11.78
C ILE A 10 19.36 -4.26 -12.34
N ILE A 11 18.84 -5.40 -11.87
CA ILE A 11 19.31 -6.73 -12.28
C ILE A 11 18.99 -7.00 -13.75
N GLU A 12 17.78 -6.70 -14.23
CA GLU A 12 17.39 -6.89 -15.64
C GLU A 12 18.33 -6.12 -16.60
N ARG A 13 18.67 -4.87 -16.27
CA ARG A 13 19.55 -4.04 -17.11
C ARG A 13 20.98 -4.52 -17.19
N SER A 14 21.43 -5.37 -16.27
CA SER A 14 22.74 -6.01 -16.40
C SER A 14 22.86 -6.85 -17.69
N GLY A 15 21.73 -7.21 -18.32
CA GLY A 15 21.67 -8.09 -19.48
C GLY A 15 22.02 -9.55 -19.17
N LYS A 16 22.39 -9.85 -17.92
CA LYS A 16 22.79 -11.19 -17.47
C LYS A 16 21.60 -12.05 -17.04
N TYR A 17 20.48 -11.41 -16.73
CA TYR A 17 19.30 -12.06 -16.18
C TYR A 17 18.06 -11.58 -16.91
N ARG A 18 17.09 -12.48 -17.07
CA ARG A 18 15.77 -12.21 -17.61
C ARG A 18 14.74 -12.42 -16.52
N ARG A 19 13.88 -11.42 -16.26
CA ARG A 19 12.71 -11.60 -15.40
C ARG A 19 11.72 -12.52 -16.10
N LEU A 20 11.26 -13.52 -15.35
CA LEU A 20 10.25 -14.46 -15.82
C LEU A 20 8.86 -14.09 -15.29
N TRP A 21 8.80 -13.55 -14.08
CA TRP A 21 7.60 -13.07 -13.39
C TRP A 21 8.01 -12.08 -12.28
N SER A 22 7.04 -11.31 -11.81
CA SER A 22 7.13 -10.39 -10.67
C SER A 22 6.26 -10.89 -9.50
N SER A 23 6.36 -10.26 -8.33
CA SER A 23 5.40 -10.52 -7.24
C SER A 23 3.98 -10.22 -7.69
N TRP A 24 3.79 -9.16 -8.49
CA TRP A 24 2.51 -8.79 -9.08
C TRP A 24 1.88 -9.94 -9.85
N ASP A 25 2.64 -10.63 -10.71
CA ASP A 25 2.12 -11.76 -11.51
C ASP A 25 1.70 -12.97 -10.67
N ILE A 26 2.24 -13.11 -9.46
CA ILE A 26 1.92 -14.21 -8.54
C ILE A 26 0.73 -13.85 -7.64
N THR A 27 0.63 -12.57 -7.26
CA THR A 27 -0.31 -12.14 -6.24
C THR A 27 -1.57 -11.48 -6.80
N ILE A 28 -1.53 -10.96 -8.03
CA ILE A 28 -2.68 -10.24 -8.59
C ILE A 28 -3.85 -11.18 -8.89
N GLY A 29 -5.05 -10.78 -8.49
CA GLY A 29 -6.28 -11.54 -8.72
C GLY A 29 -6.56 -12.63 -7.68
N ASP A 30 -5.53 -13.16 -7.02
CA ASP A 30 -5.66 -14.19 -5.96
C ASP A 30 -5.43 -13.65 -4.53
N VAL A 31 -4.53 -12.68 -4.35
CA VAL A 31 -4.12 -12.15 -3.04
C VAL A 31 -4.27 -10.64 -2.96
N ILE A 32 -3.96 -9.96 -4.06
CA ILE A 32 -3.79 -8.52 -4.15
C ILE A 32 -4.58 -8.00 -5.36
N ASP A 33 -5.35 -6.94 -5.16
CA ASP A 33 -5.81 -6.09 -6.26
C ASP A 33 -5.07 -4.74 -6.25
N LYS A 34 -5.44 -3.82 -7.16
CA LYS A 34 -4.85 -2.47 -7.19
C LYS A 34 -4.97 -1.71 -5.86
N GLN A 35 -5.91 -2.06 -4.99
CA GLN A 35 -6.10 -1.45 -3.68
C GLN A 35 -5.37 -2.19 -2.55
N ASP A 36 -5.02 -3.45 -2.75
CA ASP A 36 -4.11 -4.23 -1.89
C ASP A 36 -2.65 -4.15 -2.38
N ALA A 37 -2.37 -3.40 -3.46
CA ALA A 37 -1.07 -3.30 -4.13
C ALA A 37 0.05 -2.87 -3.17
N GLU A 38 -0.33 -2.14 -2.12
CA GLU A 38 0.54 -1.81 -1.00
C GLU A 38 0.52 -2.94 0.03
N ILE A 39 1.47 -3.87 -0.09
CA ILE A 39 1.69 -4.96 0.88
C ILE A 39 2.37 -4.51 2.17
N THR A 40 2.76 -3.23 2.24
CA THR A 40 3.48 -2.67 3.38
C THR A 40 2.47 -2.26 4.44
N MET A 41 2.43 -3.00 5.54
CA MET A 41 1.63 -2.65 6.71
C MET A 41 2.50 -1.90 7.71
N SER A 42 2.10 -0.69 8.10
CA SER A 42 2.68 0.01 9.25
C SER A 42 2.05 -0.52 10.54
N GLY A 43 2.89 -0.94 11.50
CA GLY A 43 2.47 -1.44 12.80
C GLY A 43 2.86 -0.52 13.96
N PHE A 44 2.00 -0.46 14.98
CA PHE A 44 2.30 0.12 16.29
C PHE A 44 2.06 -0.94 17.36
N THR A 45 2.72 -0.83 18.51
CA THR A 45 2.37 -1.69 19.65
C THR A 45 0.97 -1.35 20.16
N GLU A 46 0.25 -2.34 20.68
CA GLU A 46 -1.08 -2.11 21.28
C GLU A 46 -1.03 -1.05 22.39
N GLU A 47 0.01 -1.08 23.23
CA GLU A 47 0.22 -0.08 24.28
C GLU A 47 0.33 1.34 23.70
N PHE A 48 1.07 1.52 22.60
CA PHE A 48 1.22 2.83 21.97
C PHE A 48 -0.12 3.30 21.39
N ILE A 49 -0.88 2.40 20.76
CA ILE A 49 -2.21 2.68 20.21
C ILE A 49 -3.16 3.13 21.32
N GLN A 50 -3.21 2.39 22.43
CA GLN A 50 -4.08 2.69 23.57
C GLN A 50 -3.72 4.04 24.22
N LYS A 51 -2.44 4.34 24.37
CA LYS A 51 -1.97 5.60 24.97
C LYS A 51 -2.08 6.80 24.03
N ASN A 52 -1.98 6.59 22.72
CA ASN A 52 -1.87 7.67 21.73
C ASN A 52 -2.82 7.49 20.51
N PRO A 53 -4.12 7.22 20.71
CA PRO A 53 -5.03 6.90 19.61
C PRO A 53 -5.18 8.05 18.60
N GLU A 54 -5.01 9.29 19.06
CA GLU A 54 -5.08 10.49 18.23
C GLU A 54 -3.85 10.61 17.30
N ALA A 55 -2.66 10.31 17.83
CA ALA A 55 -1.42 10.30 17.05
C ALA A 55 -1.46 9.21 15.97
N VAL A 56 -1.93 8.01 16.32
CA VAL A 56 -2.13 6.91 15.35
C VAL A 56 -3.13 7.32 14.27
N ARG A 57 -4.26 7.94 14.63
CA ARG A 57 -5.24 8.45 13.65
C ARG A 57 -4.64 9.49 12.71
N ARG A 58 -3.81 10.40 13.21
CA ARG A 58 -3.09 11.40 12.39
C ARG A 58 -2.09 10.74 11.46
N TYR A 59 -1.33 9.77 11.95
CA TYR A 59 -0.37 9.01 11.15
C TYR A 59 -1.06 8.27 10.01
N VAL A 60 -2.09 7.48 10.31
CA VAL A 60 -2.86 6.72 9.30
C VAL A 60 -3.43 7.67 8.23
N ARG A 61 -4.00 8.80 8.64
CA ARG A 61 -4.47 9.82 7.70
C ARG A 61 -3.33 10.36 6.84
N ALA A 62 -2.18 10.68 7.42
CA ALA A 62 -1.04 11.21 6.66
C ALA A 62 -0.53 10.21 5.61
N MET A 63 -0.46 8.91 5.96
CA MET A 63 -0.06 7.86 5.03
C MET A 63 -1.03 7.76 3.84
N ILE A 64 -2.33 7.70 4.09
CA ILE A 64 -3.35 7.62 3.01
C ILE A 64 -3.27 8.83 2.08
N LYS A 65 -3.04 10.03 2.64
CA LYS A 65 -2.84 11.25 1.84
C LYS A 65 -1.59 11.18 0.97
N ALA A 66 -0.49 10.64 1.50
CA ALA A 66 0.75 10.46 0.76
C ALA A 66 0.56 9.45 -0.38
N SER A 67 -0.07 8.31 -0.11
CA SER A 67 -0.41 7.28 -1.11
C SER A 67 -1.27 7.84 -2.25
N ALA A 68 -2.29 8.65 -1.91
CA ALA A 68 -3.14 9.29 -2.90
C ALA A 68 -2.40 10.36 -3.71
N PHE A 69 -1.58 11.19 -3.05
CA PHE A 69 -0.77 12.19 -3.71
C PHE A 69 0.20 11.55 -4.71
N ASP A 70 0.86 10.47 -4.32
CA ASP A 70 1.79 9.73 -5.18
C ASP A 70 1.09 9.13 -6.40
N ASN A 71 -0.10 8.52 -6.20
CA ASN A 71 -0.92 8.04 -7.33
C ASN A 71 -1.29 9.17 -8.32
N ASP A 72 -1.57 10.38 -7.84
CA ASP A 72 -1.90 11.55 -8.68
C ASP A 72 -0.65 12.25 -9.28
N ASN A 73 0.53 12.06 -8.67
CA ASN A 73 1.76 12.81 -8.96
C ASN A 73 2.96 11.88 -9.21
N HIS A 74 2.71 10.76 -9.87
CA HIS A 74 3.67 9.66 -9.99
C HIS A 74 5.05 10.08 -10.57
N GLU A 75 5.06 11.03 -11.51
CA GLU A 75 6.30 11.59 -12.07
C GLU A 75 7.11 12.37 -11.03
N LEU A 76 6.47 13.14 -10.15
CA LEU A 76 7.17 13.90 -9.10
C LEU A 76 7.78 12.97 -8.04
N TYR A 77 7.09 11.88 -7.69
CA TYR A 77 7.64 10.86 -6.80
C TYR A 77 8.90 10.24 -7.38
N THR A 78 8.84 9.89 -8.67
CA THR A 78 9.92 9.27 -9.43
C THR A 78 11.20 10.13 -9.34
N ASP A 79 11.06 11.45 -9.47
CA ASP A 79 12.15 12.42 -9.30
C ASP A 79 12.66 12.52 -7.84
N TRP A 80 11.79 12.46 -6.83
CA TRP A 80 12.20 12.52 -5.41
C TRP A 80 13.00 11.29 -4.99
N VAL A 81 12.56 10.09 -5.37
CA VAL A 81 13.25 8.84 -5.01
C VAL A 81 14.62 8.74 -5.70
N GLN A 82 14.75 9.24 -6.93
CA GLN A 82 16.05 9.39 -7.60
C GLN A 82 17.07 10.11 -6.72
N GLY A 83 16.67 11.24 -6.14
CA GLY A 83 17.55 12.06 -5.30
C GLY A 83 17.99 11.38 -4.00
N LEU A 84 17.17 10.47 -3.45
CA LEU A 84 17.43 9.79 -2.18
C LEU A 84 18.29 8.53 -2.33
N GLN A 85 18.16 7.81 -3.44
CA GLN A 85 18.82 6.50 -3.63
C GLN A 85 19.94 6.51 -4.67
N GLY A 86 20.20 7.66 -5.32
CA GLY A 86 21.25 7.79 -6.34
C GLY A 86 20.99 6.93 -7.57
N TRP A 87 19.72 6.64 -7.86
CA TRP A 87 19.28 5.74 -8.92
C TRP A 87 18.54 6.48 -10.02
N ASP A 88 18.71 6.07 -11.28
CA ASP A 88 17.92 6.59 -12.39
C ASP A 88 16.48 6.04 -12.26
N PRO A 89 15.45 6.87 -12.11
CA PRO A 89 14.09 6.43 -11.86
C PRO A 89 13.34 6.17 -13.18
N LYS A 90 13.96 6.48 -14.35
CA LYS A 90 13.48 6.09 -15.70
C LYS A 90 13.68 4.61 -16.01
N THR A 91 14.09 3.89 -15.00
CA THR A 91 14.20 2.46 -14.98
C THR A 91 12.78 1.93 -14.82
N ARG A 92 12.37 1.09 -15.77
CA ARG A 92 10.98 0.64 -16.02
C ARG A 92 10.19 0.06 -14.83
N GLU A 93 10.78 -0.06 -13.65
CA GLU A 93 10.13 -0.54 -12.41
C GLU A 93 10.25 0.45 -11.23
N GLY A 94 10.91 1.59 -11.40
CA GLY A 94 11.09 2.61 -10.37
C GLY A 94 9.92 3.54 -10.15
N GLY A 95 9.10 3.65 -11.19
CA GLY A 95 7.86 4.40 -11.21
C GLY A 95 6.78 3.55 -11.86
N ASP A 96 6.61 2.32 -11.37
CA ASP A 96 5.40 1.52 -11.64
C ASP A 96 4.95 0.89 -10.30
N HIS A 97 4.98 1.70 -9.25
CA HIS A 97 4.39 1.36 -7.95
C HIS A 97 2.97 1.93 -7.90
N HIS A 98 2.04 1.13 -7.39
CA HIS A 98 0.67 1.57 -7.15
C HIS A 98 0.42 1.50 -5.65
N ASN A 99 0.04 2.63 -5.06
CA ASN A 99 -0.33 2.64 -3.65
C ASN A 99 -1.80 2.35 -3.46
N SER A 100 -2.12 1.86 -2.26
CA SER A 100 -3.51 1.73 -1.88
C SER A 100 -4.16 3.10 -1.81
N ALA A 101 -5.10 3.32 -2.72
CA ALA A 101 -6.01 4.44 -2.76
C ALA A 101 -6.62 4.85 -1.40
N THR A 102 -6.93 3.85 -0.56
CA THR A 102 -7.64 4.07 0.71
C THR A 102 -6.83 3.64 1.92
N GLY A 103 -5.74 2.88 1.73
CA GLY A 103 -5.00 2.22 2.81
C GLY A 103 -5.85 1.32 3.69
N LEU A 104 -6.99 0.82 3.18
CA LEU A 104 -7.85 -0.11 3.91
C LEU A 104 -7.24 -1.49 3.81
N VAL A 105 -6.97 -2.11 4.95
CA VAL A 105 -6.54 -3.50 5.01
C VAL A 105 -7.78 -4.38 4.84
N ARG A 106 -7.78 -5.25 3.84
CA ARG A 106 -8.89 -6.17 3.56
C ARG A 106 -8.68 -7.50 4.29
N GLU A 107 -9.74 -7.99 4.93
CA GLU A 107 -9.70 -9.26 5.67
C GLU A 107 -9.23 -10.43 4.81
N ARG A 108 -9.72 -10.49 3.56
CA ARG A 108 -9.36 -11.54 2.59
C ARG A 108 -7.85 -11.58 2.29
N ALA A 109 -7.19 -10.42 2.24
CA ALA A 109 -5.77 -10.35 1.96
C ALA A 109 -4.97 -10.91 3.14
N VAL A 110 -5.33 -10.51 4.36
CA VAL A 110 -4.71 -11.02 5.60
C VAL A 110 -4.97 -12.51 5.78
N GLN A 111 -6.19 -12.99 5.52
CA GLN A 111 -6.53 -14.40 5.61
C GLN A 111 -5.68 -15.25 4.67
N LYS A 112 -5.44 -14.79 3.43
CA LYS A 112 -4.60 -15.51 2.47
C LYS A 112 -3.16 -15.72 2.96
N TRP A 113 -2.59 -14.72 3.64
CA TRP A 113 -1.29 -14.86 4.29
C TRP A 113 -1.32 -15.88 5.42
N ILE A 114 -2.36 -15.87 6.25
CA ILE A 114 -2.55 -16.87 7.31
C ILE A 114 -2.62 -18.28 6.68
N ASP A 115 -3.42 -18.46 5.64
CA ASP A 115 -3.60 -19.74 4.94
C ASP A 115 -2.27 -20.27 4.40
N TRP A 116 -1.45 -19.42 3.76
CA TRP A 116 -0.12 -19.83 3.30
C TRP A 116 0.80 -20.27 4.43
N TYR A 117 0.75 -19.61 5.59
CA TYR A 117 1.56 -20.02 6.74
C TYR A 117 1.06 -21.34 7.35
N VAL A 118 -0.24 -21.60 7.30
CA VAL A 118 -0.82 -22.89 7.68
C VAL A 118 -0.39 -23.98 6.70
N ASP A 119 -0.46 -23.74 5.40
CA ASP A 119 -0.05 -24.68 4.35
C ASP A 119 1.44 -25.02 4.44
N MET A 120 2.28 -24.06 4.84
CA MET A 120 3.70 -24.26 5.09
C MET A 120 4.00 -24.97 6.42
N GLY A 121 2.98 -25.22 7.25
CA GLY A 121 3.12 -25.83 8.58
C GLY A 121 3.76 -24.90 9.63
N LEU A 122 3.80 -23.59 9.36
CA LEU A 122 4.34 -22.58 10.29
C LEU A 122 3.30 -22.13 11.32
N LEU A 123 2.01 -22.28 11.01
CA LEU A 123 0.88 -22.01 11.90
C LEU A 123 -0.05 -23.21 11.94
N LYS A 124 -0.74 -23.41 13.06
CA LYS A 124 -1.85 -24.37 13.12
C LYS A 124 -3.12 -23.74 12.54
N PRO A 125 -4.01 -24.54 11.92
CA PRO A 125 -5.31 -24.05 11.49
C PRO A 125 -6.07 -23.41 12.66
N GLY A 126 -6.51 -22.17 12.48
CA GLY A 126 -7.27 -21.40 13.48
C GLY A 126 -6.46 -20.84 14.64
N GLU A 127 -5.13 -20.91 14.61
CA GLU A 127 -4.27 -20.35 15.66
C GLU A 127 -4.36 -18.83 15.77
N ILE A 128 -4.48 -18.15 14.63
CA ILE A 128 -4.70 -16.71 14.53
C ILE A 128 -5.81 -16.44 13.51
N LYS A 129 -6.55 -15.36 13.71
CA LYS A 129 -7.54 -14.83 12.75
C LYS A 129 -7.13 -13.44 12.27
N PRO A 130 -7.60 -12.98 11.11
CA PRO A 130 -7.23 -11.68 10.56
C PRO A 130 -7.41 -10.51 11.52
N SER A 131 -8.49 -10.51 12.33
CA SER A 131 -8.77 -9.45 13.30
C SER A 131 -7.74 -9.33 14.43
N ASP A 132 -6.88 -10.34 14.60
CA ASP A 132 -5.79 -10.29 15.59
C ASP A 132 -4.57 -9.50 15.05
N LEU A 133 -4.50 -9.29 13.74
CA LEU A 133 -3.33 -8.73 13.05
C LEU A 133 -3.51 -7.29 12.60
N TYR A 134 -4.75 -6.82 12.44
CA TYR A 134 -5.00 -5.47 11.93
C TYR A 134 -6.31 -4.87 12.44
N THR A 135 -6.39 -3.53 12.38
CA THR A 135 -7.61 -2.77 12.59
C THR A 135 -7.70 -1.63 11.56
N ASN A 136 -8.91 -1.36 11.06
CA ASN A 136 -9.18 -0.19 10.22
C ASN A 136 -9.80 0.98 11.01
N GLU A 137 -9.93 0.90 12.34
CA GLU A 137 -10.65 1.91 13.16
C GLU A 137 -10.07 3.34 13.09
N PHE A 138 -8.78 3.44 12.74
CA PHE A 138 -8.07 4.70 12.58
C PHE A 138 -8.15 5.25 11.14
N ASN A 139 -8.56 4.41 10.18
CA ASN A 139 -8.67 4.77 8.78
C ASN A 139 -9.97 5.58 8.52
N PRO A 140 -9.90 6.79 7.95
CA PRO A 140 -11.09 7.59 7.61
C PRO A 140 -12.04 6.89 6.63
N TYR A 141 -11.53 6.00 5.79
CA TYR A 141 -12.32 5.24 4.82
C TYR A 141 -13.00 3.99 5.42
N SER A 142 -12.79 3.67 6.70
CA SER A 142 -13.30 2.44 7.33
C SER A 142 -14.83 2.27 7.29
N LYS A 143 -15.56 3.37 7.14
CA LYS A 143 -17.04 3.38 7.04
C LYS A 143 -17.53 3.34 5.59
N TYR A 144 -16.64 3.48 4.62
CA TYR A 144 -16.98 3.49 3.21
C TYR A 144 -16.91 2.07 2.67
N LYS A 145 -18.00 1.62 2.07
CA LYS A 145 -17.99 0.41 1.25
C LYS A 145 -17.30 0.76 -0.05
N VAL A 146 -16.00 0.48 -0.13
CA VAL A 146 -15.32 0.57 -1.41
C VAL A 146 -15.75 -0.65 -2.21
N ASN A 147 -16.39 -0.43 -3.37
CA ASN A 147 -16.63 -1.50 -4.32
C ASN A 147 -15.27 -2.09 -4.73
N ASP A 148 -15.24 -3.39 -5.03
CA ASP A 148 -14.02 -4.07 -5.41
C ASP A 148 -13.37 -3.37 -6.62
N PRO A 149 -12.19 -2.72 -6.49
CA PRO A 149 -11.56 -1.95 -7.55
C PRO A 149 -11.04 -2.81 -8.70
N VAL A 150 -11.01 -4.14 -8.53
CA VAL A 150 -10.87 -5.09 -9.65
C VAL A 150 -12.07 -4.99 -10.59
N SER A 151 -13.26 -4.84 -10.03
CA SER A 151 -14.52 -4.79 -10.77
C SER A 151 -14.95 -3.36 -11.17
N ASP A 152 -14.38 -2.33 -10.52
CA ASP A 152 -14.69 -0.93 -10.78
C ASP A 152 -13.41 -0.08 -10.95
N PRO A 153 -12.94 0.14 -12.20
CA PRO A 153 -11.77 0.96 -12.47
C PRO A 153 -11.99 2.46 -12.16
N THR A 154 -13.24 2.89 -11.94
CA THR A 154 -13.61 4.28 -11.63
C THR A 154 -13.68 4.55 -10.13
N TYR A 155 -13.34 3.57 -9.30
CA TYR A 155 -13.41 3.71 -7.84
C TYR A 155 -12.62 4.93 -7.33
N TRP A 156 -11.50 5.27 -7.98
CA TRP A 156 -10.68 6.45 -7.66
C TRP A 156 -11.42 7.77 -7.86
N ASP A 157 -12.33 7.84 -8.82
CA ASP A 157 -13.13 9.01 -9.11
C ASP A 157 -14.29 9.19 -8.12
N THR A 158 -14.73 8.11 -7.50
CA THR A 158 -15.88 8.08 -6.58
C THR A 158 -15.50 8.17 -5.09
N LEU A 159 -14.20 8.07 -4.77
CA LEU A 159 -13.75 8.15 -3.39
C LEU A 159 -13.93 9.58 -2.83
N PRO A 160 -14.42 9.72 -1.59
CA PRO A 160 -14.49 11.00 -0.92
C PRO A 160 -13.09 11.61 -0.78
N LYS A 161 -12.81 12.64 -1.58
CA LYS A 161 -11.49 13.29 -1.66
C LYS A 161 -11.23 14.27 -0.51
N GLU A 162 -12.24 14.58 0.30
CA GLU A 162 -12.12 15.42 1.49
C GLU A 162 -11.15 14.87 2.54
N TYR A 163 -10.87 13.56 2.51
CA TYR A 163 -9.88 12.92 3.35
C TYR A 163 -8.47 12.89 2.74
N LEU A 164 -8.33 13.17 1.43
CA LEU A 164 -7.07 13.13 0.70
C LEU A 164 -6.34 14.47 0.75
N TYR A 165 -7.05 15.58 0.63
CA TYR A 165 -6.43 16.90 0.63
C TYR A 165 -6.59 17.56 2.01
N LEU A 166 -5.56 18.26 2.49
CA LEU A 166 -5.81 19.28 3.50
C LEU A 166 -6.57 20.41 2.78
N PRO A 167 -7.55 21.08 3.41
CA PRO A 167 -7.89 22.41 2.93
C PRO A 167 -6.57 23.18 2.93
N VAL A 168 -6.11 23.59 1.74
CA VAL A 168 -5.01 24.54 1.63
C VAL A 168 -5.49 25.71 2.47
N LYS A 169 -4.87 25.96 3.62
CA LYS A 169 -5.08 27.23 4.29
C LYS A 169 -4.66 28.24 3.25
N ASN A 170 -5.63 28.98 2.69
CA ASN A 170 -5.32 30.13 1.87
C ASN A 170 -4.27 30.91 2.65
N ALA A 171 -3.08 31.02 2.07
CA ALA A 171 -2.03 31.87 2.59
C ALA A 171 -2.46 33.33 2.32
N THR A 172 -3.58 33.73 2.93
CA THR A 172 -4.00 35.13 2.97
C THR A 172 -3.30 35.77 4.16
N SER A 173 -2.24 36.48 3.81
CA SER A 173 -1.71 37.70 4.43
C SER A 173 -1.44 37.68 5.94
N LYS A 174 -0.16 37.76 6.29
CA LYS A 174 0.33 38.68 7.32
C LYS A 174 1.28 39.66 6.67
#